data_AF-A0A848ZCR1-F1
#
_entry.id   AF-A0A848ZCR1-F1
#
_cell.length_a   1.000
_cell.length_b   1.000
_cell.length_c   1.000
_cell.angle_alpha   90.00
_cell.angle_beta   90.00
_cell.angle_gamma   90.00
#
_symmetry.space_group_name_H-M   'P 1'
#
loop_
_entity.id
_entity.type
_entity.pdbx_description
1 polymer ?
#
loop_
_entity_poly.entity_id
_entity_poly.type
_entity_poly.pdbx_seq_one_letter_code
_entity_poly.pdbx_strand_id
1 'polypeptide(L)'
;MAERFPTRSGAGPALALAATLLLLSSPAYADDEDRRPRSHEESVAEALDLLNRTLRDLEIIVEELPRYGLPEITADGDIIIPRLPRDEHPRRGGDDDEDDDDEALDL
;
A
#
# COMPACT_ATOMS: atom_id res chain seq x y z
N MET A 1 -26.79 -58.88 -35.67
CA MET A 1 -25.62 -58.53 -36.49
C MET A 1 -25.23 -57.11 -36.12
N ALA A 2 -24.10 -56.92 -35.44
CA ALA A 2 -23.70 -55.65 -34.84
C ALA A 2 -22.77 -54.86 -35.77
N GLU A 3 -23.08 -53.60 -36.01
CA GLU A 3 -22.24 -52.67 -36.76
C GLU A 3 -21.16 -52.05 -35.85
N ARG A 4 -19.92 -51.99 -36.34
CA ARG A 4 -18.76 -51.42 -35.65
C ARG A 4 -18.70 -49.92 -35.93
N PHE A 5 -18.64 -49.10 -34.87
CA PHE A 5 -18.34 -47.67 -34.97
C PHE A 5 -16.83 -47.42 -35.14
N PRO A 6 -16.40 -46.51 -36.04
CA PRO A 6 -15.02 -46.08 -36.13
C PRO A 6 -14.69 -45.00 -35.09
N THR A 7 -13.65 -45.24 -34.28
CA THR A 7 -13.07 -44.25 -33.37
C THR A 7 -12.14 -43.31 -34.16
N ARG A 8 -12.52 -42.04 -34.28
CA ARG A 8 -11.70 -41.00 -34.92
C ARG A 8 -10.70 -40.46 -33.89
N SER A 9 -9.42 -40.81 -34.05
CA SER A 9 -8.31 -40.31 -33.24
C SER A 9 -8.12 -38.80 -33.46
N GLY A 10 -8.45 -38.00 -32.45
CA GLY A 10 -8.29 -36.55 -32.43
C GLY A 10 -7.03 -36.13 -31.66
N ALA A 11 -5.84 -36.44 -32.18
CA ALA A 11 -4.59 -35.93 -31.65
C ALA A 11 -4.24 -34.60 -32.34
N GLY A 12 -4.90 -33.51 -31.93
CA GLY A 12 -4.74 -32.19 -32.56
C GLY A 12 -4.45 -31.04 -31.59
N PRO A 13 -5.24 -30.83 -30.52
CA PRO A 13 -5.11 -29.58 -29.75
C PRO A 13 -4.09 -29.65 -28.60
N ALA A 14 -3.68 -30.84 -28.17
CA ALA A 14 -2.82 -31.00 -26.98
C ALA A 14 -1.39 -30.47 -27.19
N LEU A 15 -0.85 -30.58 -28.40
CA LEU A 15 0.55 -30.20 -28.68
C LEU A 15 0.73 -28.68 -28.77
N ALA A 16 -0.30 -27.95 -29.20
CA ALA A 16 -0.27 -26.49 -29.28
C ALA A 16 -0.28 -25.83 -27.89
N LEU A 17 -1.01 -26.41 -26.93
CA LEU A 17 -1.10 -25.87 -25.56
C LEU A 17 0.25 -25.97 -24.82
N ALA A 18 0.99 -27.05 -25.04
CA ALA A 18 2.28 -27.29 -24.39
C ALA A 18 3.36 -26.28 -24.83
N ALA A 19 3.33 -25.84 -26.09
CA ALA A 19 4.29 -24.86 -26.61
C ALA A 19 4.07 -23.46 -25.99
N THR A 20 2.81 -23.05 -25.78
CA THR A 20 2.48 -21.77 -25.13
C THR A 20 2.89 -21.70 -23.66
N LEU A 21 2.82 -22.81 -22.93
CA LEU A 21 3.26 -22.86 -21.53
C LEU A 21 4.78 -22.70 -21.39
N LEU A 22 5.56 -23.13 -22.38
CA LEU A 22 7.01 -23.06 -22.32
C LEU A 22 7.55 -21.63 -22.52
N LEU A 23 6.84 -20.77 -23.27
CA LEU A 23 7.21 -19.36 -23.43
C LEU A 23 6.89 -18.49 -22.19
N LEU A 24 5.95 -18.92 -21.34
CA LEU A 24 5.61 -18.20 -20.11
C LEU A 24 6.67 -18.37 -19.00
N SER A 25 7.62 -19.29 -19.17
CA SER A 25 8.66 -19.60 -18.18
C SER A 25 10.01 -18.93 -18.48
N SER A 26 10.07 -17.90 -19.35
CA SER A 26 11.29 -17.10 -19.44
C SER A 26 11.36 -16.17 -18.22
N PRO A 27 12.32 -16.35 -17.30
CA PRO A 27 12.61 -15.33 -16.31
C PRO A 27 13.11 -14.10 -17.07
N ALA A 28 12.31 -13.04 -17.10
CA ALA A 28 12.80 -11.73 -17.45
C ALA A 28 13.84 -11.35 -16.39
N TYR A 29 15.12 -11.58 -16.70
CA TYR A 29 16.23 -10.99 -15.96
C TYR A 29 16.12 -9.48 -16.15
N ALA A 30 15.56 -8.80 -15.15
CA ALA A 30 15.62 -7.35 -15.05
C ALA A 30 17.08 -6.96 -14.77
N ASP A 31 17.60 -6.12 -15.65
CA ASP A 31 18.94 -5.54 -15.59
C ASP A 31 19.04 -4.58 -14.39
N ASP A 32 19.94 -4.87 -13.45
CA ASP A 32 20.20 -4.09 -12.23
C ASP A 32 21.21 -2.98 -12.58
N GLU A 33 20.79 -2.01 -13.41
CA GLU A 33 21.68 -0.95 -13.92
C GLU A 33 21.88 0.25 -12.98
N ASP A 34 21.28 0.27 -11.78
CA ASP A 34 21.24 1.50 -10.94
C ASP A 34 21.91 1.41 -9.57
N ARG A 35 22.79 0.42 -9.34
CA ARG A 35 23.66 0.42 -8.15
C ARG A 35 24.90 1.28 -8.34
N ARG A 36 24.71 2.60 -8.44
CA ARG A 36 25.79 3.52 -8.04
C ARG A 36 25.96 3.43 -6.52
N PRO A 37 27.19 3.33 -5.99
CA PRO A 37 27.39 3.36 -4.55
C PRO A 37 27.00 4.74 -4.03
N ARG A 38 25.81 4.84 -3.42
CA ARG A 38 25.36 6.03 -2.67
C ARG A 38 26.35 6.27 -1.53
N SER A 39 26.63 7.53 -1.23
CA SER A 39 27.48 7.85 -0.09
C SER A 39 26.80 7.38 1.20
N HIS A 40 27.59 7.02 2.22
CA HIS A 40 27.03 6.57 3.49
C HIS A 40 26.10 7.62 4.11
N GLU A 41 26.44 8.90 3.97
CA GLU A 41 25.65 10.04 4.46
C GLU A 41 24.30 10.18 3.75
N GLU A 42 24.28 10.01 2.42
CA GLU A 42 23.06 10.03 1.61
C GLU A 42 22.12 8.88 1.99
N SER A 43 22.67 7.69 2.25
CA SER A 43 21.87 6.54 2.68
C SER A 43 21.25 6.70 4.06
N VAL A 44 21.93 7.40 4.98
CA VAL A 44 21.42 7.67 6.33
C VAL A 44 20.33 8.74 6.27
N ALA A 45 20.51 9.79 5.48
CA ALA A 45 19.50 10.83 5.29
C ALA A 45 18.19 10.28 4.71
N GLU A 46 18.29 9.43 3.68
CA GLU A 46 17.14 8.76 3.06
C GLU A 46 16.42 7.82 4.05
N ALA A 47 17.17 7.09 4.88
CA ALA A 47 16.60 6.23 5.90
C ALA A 47 15.84 7.02 6.98
N LEU A 48 16.35 8.18 7.38
CA LEU A 48 15.69 9.07 8.35
C LEU A 48 14.44 9.72 7.77
N ASP A 49 14.47 10.13 6.51
CA ASP A 49 13.29 10.67 5.82
C ASP A 49 12.18 9.62 5.72
N LEU A 50 12.55 8.39 5.30
CA LEU A 50 11.61 7.27 5.23
C LEU A 50 11.02 6.93 6.61
N LEU A 51 11.84 6.95 7.67
CA LEU A 51 11.37 6.75 9.03
C LEU A 51 10.37 7.85 9.45
N ASN A 52 10.69 9.12 9.20
CA ASN A 52 9.81 10.23 9.52
C ASN A 52 8.46 10.13 8.81
N ARG A 53 8.47 9.81 7.51
CA ARG A 53 7.25 9.59 6.75
C ARG A 53 6.43 8.43 7.31
N THR A 54 7.09 7.31 7.62
CA THR A 54 6.44 6.14 8.21
C THR A 54 5.80 6.46 9.56
N LEU A 55 6.47 7.25 10.40
CA LEU A 55 5.93 7.66 11.70
C LEU A 55 4.71 8.57 11.56
N ARG A 56 4.70 9.50 10.59
CA ARG A 56 3.54 10.34 10.30
C ARG A 56 2.35 9.52 9.78
N ASP A 57 2.61 8.55 8.91
CA ASP A 57 1.57 7.65 8.40
C ASP A 57 0.99 6.81 9.55
N LEU A 58 1.83 6.35 10.49
CA LEU A 58 1.38 5.63 11.68
C LEU A 58 0.53 6.51 12.61
N GLU A 59 0.90 7.77 12.79
CA GLU A 59 0.13 8.74 13.59
C GLU A 59 -1.29 8.87 13.05
N ILE A 60 -1.45 9.06 11.74
CA ILE A 60 -2.76 9.14 11.07
C ILE A 60 -3.57 7.86 11.33
N ILE A 61 -2.96 6.69 11.16
CA ILE A 61 -3.64 5.41 11.38
C ILE A 61 -4.13 5.31 12.83
N VAL A 62 -3.27 5.65 13.79
CA VAL A 62 -3.60 5.59 15.22
C VAL A 62 -4.75 6.54 15.55
N GLU A 63 -4.74 7.74 14.99
CA GLU A 63 -5.83 8.68 15.19
C GLU A 63 -7.15 8.14 14.61
N GLU A 64 -7.11 7.42 13.48
CA GLU A 64 -8.30 6.89 12.79
C GLU A 64 -8.92 5.67 13.47
N LEU A 65 -8.25 5.08 14.47
CA LEU A 65 -8.78 3.93 15.17
C LEU A 65 -10.09 4.26 15.91
N PRO A 66 -11.10 3.36 15.84
CA PRO A 66 -12.33 3.56 16.57
C PRO A 66 -12.09 3.48 18.07
N ARG A 67 -12.63 4.46 18.80
CA ARG A 67 -12.57 4.51 20.26
C ARG A 67 -13.88 3.98 20.83
N TYR A 68 -13.82 2.96 21.68
CA TYR A 68 -14.98 2.35 22.32
C TYR A 68 -14.98 2.66 23.82
N GLY A 69 -16.16 2.90 24.37
CA GLY A 69 -16.36 3.07 25.81
C GLY A 69 -16.47 1.73 26.54
N LEU A 70 -16.78 1.80 27.83
CA LEU A 70 -17.01 0.60 28.64
C LEU A 70 -18.29 -0.12 28.19
N PRO A 71 -18.26 -1.47 28.11
CA PRO A 71 -19.45 -2.23 27.78
C PRO A 71 -20.49 -2.17 28.91
N GLU A 72 -21.74 -2.02 28.54
CA GLU A 72 -22.87 -2.03 29.47
C GLU A 72 -23.79 -3.22 29.16
N ILE A 73 -24.32 -3.84 30.23
CA ILE A 73 -25.28 -4.94 30.11
C ILE A 73 -26.68 -4.39 30.39
N THR A 74 -27.60 -4.60 29.45
CA THR A 74 -28.99 -4.16 29.59
C THR A 74 -29.80 -5.09 30.49
N ALA A 75 -31.01 -4.68 30.89
CA ALA A 75 -31.92 -5.52 31.68
C ALA A 75 -32.33 -6.81 30.94
N ASP A 76 -32.31 -6.78 29.60
CA ASP A 76 -32.62 -7.92 28.73
C ASP A 76 -31.40 -8.84 28.50
N GLY A 77 -30.22 -8.44 29.02
CA GLY A 77 -28.98 -9.20 28.89
C GLY A 77 -28.15 -8.87 27.65
N ASP A 78 -28.50 -7.82 26.90
CA ASP A 78 -27.73 -7.38 25.74
C ASP A 78 -26.47 -6.64 26.17
N ILE A 79 -25.40 -6.77 25.38
CA ILE A 79 -24.14 -6.05 25.59
C ILE A 79 -24.07 -4.89 24.59
N ILE A 80 -24.02 -3.67 25.10
CA ILE A 80 -23.87 -2.46 24.30
C ILE A 80 -22.46 -1.90 24.50
N ILE A 81 -21.74 -1.70 23.40
CA ILE A 81 -20.41 -1.08 23.40
C ILE A 81 -20.51 0.28 22.70
N PRO A 82 -20.53 1.40 23.44
CA PRO A 82 -20.71 2.72 22.85
C PRO A 82 -19.45 3.15 22.09
N ARG A 83 -19.62 3.79 20.94
CA ARG A 83 -18.53 4.48 20.22
C ARG A 83 -18.32 5.85 20.84
N LEU A 84 -17.08 6.17 21.20
CA LEU A 84 -16.73 7.48 21.73
C LEU A 84 -16.52 8.47 20.56
N PRO A 85 -16.97 9.73 20.70
CA PRO A 85 -16.71 10.75 19.70
C PRO A 85 -15.19 10.98 19.56
N ARG A 86 -14.72 11.38 18.38
CA ARG A 86 -13.31 11.77 18.15
C ARG A 86 -13.12 13.20 18.66
N ASP A 87 -12.07 13.46 19.44
CA ASP A 87 -11.74 14.82 19.86
C ASP A 87 -11.20 15.54 18.63
N GLU A 88 -11.85 16.61 18.20
CA GLU A 88 -11.38 17.45 17.11
C GLU A 88 -10.13 18.18 17.58
N HIS A 89 -8.96 17.56 17.43
CA HIS A 89 -7.71 18.29 17.55
C HIS A 89 -7.68 19.35 16.43
N PRO A 90 -7.41 20.63 16.74
CA PRO A 90 -7.29 21.64 15.71
C PRO A 90 -6.16 21.21 14.78
N ARG A 91 -6.48 21.03 13.49
CA ARG A 91 -5.49 20.81 12.45
C ARG A 91 -4.45 21.91 12.60
N ARG A 92 -3.21 21.54 12.88
CA ARG A 92 -2.08 22.47 12.90
C ARG A 92 -2.07 23.16 11.53
N GLY A 93 -2.53 24.41 11.48
CA GLY A 93 -2.55 25.22 10.27
C GLY A 93 -1.14 25.26 9.71
N GLY A 94 -1.00 25.03 8.41
CA GLY A 94 0.20 25.42 7.71
C GLY A 94 0.30 26.93 7.82
N ASP A 95 1.38 27.41 8.41
CA ASP A 95 1.84 28.79 8.26
C ASP A 95 2.31 28.95 6.80
N ASP A 96 1.35 29.05 5.88
CA ASP A 96 1.55 29.48 4.49
C ASP A 96 0.72 30.75 4.32
N ASP A 97 1.13 31.87 4.94
CA ASP A 97 0.74 33.23 4.58
C ASP A 97 1.69 34.22 5.29
N GLU A 98 2.20 35.20 4.52
CA GLU A 98 2.81 36.49 4.95
C GLU A 98 4.30 36.40 5.42
N ASP A 99 5.32 36.98 4.77
CA ASP A 99 5.42 38.29 4.11
C ASP A 99 6.45 38.29 2.95
N ASP A 100 5.96 38.54 1.72
CA ASP A 100 6.68 39.41 0.78
C ASP A 100 6.49 40.84 1.30
N ASP A 101 7.56 41.65 1.24
CA ASP A 101 7.64 43.12 1.39
C ASP A 101 8.61 43.59 2.50
N ASP A 102 9.39 44.63 2.17
CA ASP A 102 10.31 45.45 3.00
C ASP A 102 11.74 44.87 3.22
N GLU A 103 12.87 45.46 2.83
CA GLU A 103 13.22 46.80 2.35
C GLU A 103 14.46 46.75 1.45
N ALA A 104 14.50 47.69 0.50
CA ALA A 104 15.71 48.12 -0.18
C ALA A 104 16.72 48.69 0.84
N LEU A 105 17.81 47.96 1.10
CA LEU A 105 18.97 48.53 1.80
C LEU A 105 19.85 49.27 0.79
N ASP A 106 19.48 50.53 0.54
CA ASP A 106 20.38 51.57 0.01
C ASP A 106 20.88 52.42 1.18
N LEU A 107 22.09 52.13 1.67
CA LEU A 107 22.92 53.02 2.51
C LEU A 107 24.41 52.76 2.23
#